data_AF-A0A2S7E941-F1
#
_entry.id   AF-A0A2S7E941-F1
#
_cell.length_a   1.000
_cell.length_b   1.000
_cell.length_c   1.000
_cell.angle_alpha   90.00
_cell.angle_beta   90.00
_cell.angle_gamma   90.00
#
_symmetry.space_group_name_H-M   'P 1'
#
loop_
_entity.id
_entity.type
_entity.pdbx_description
1 polymer ?
#
loop_
_entity_poly.entity_id
_entity_poly.type
_entity_poly.pdbx_seq_one_letter_code
_entity_poly.pdbx_strand_id
1 'polypeptide(L)'
;MSAANRFQLDARLAADSVFVADGPLSQVRLMDDSRFPWLVLVPRVADVSEWIDLDGSQQRLLLAEINQLSQLLRVEPEVTKLNIGALGNIVRQLHVHLVGRHPGDAAWPGPVWGSGSVQRFAPDTLQHRVAAWAQRLR
;
A
#
# COMPACT_ATOMS: atom_id res chain seq x y z
N MET A 1 8.00 -15.32 29.95
CA MET A 1 7.73 -13.92 29.59
C MET A 1 8.49 -13.64 28.29
N SER A 2 7.91 -13.95 27.13
CA SER A 2 8.57 -13.64 25.86
C SER A 2 8.50 -12.14 25.63
N ALA A 3 9.58 -11.56 25.11
CA ALA A 3 9.58 -10.19 24.66
C ALA A 3 8.41 -10.01 23.68
N ALA A 4 7.48 -9.10 23.97
CA ALA A 4 6.41 -8.75 23.05
C ALA A 4 7.06 -8.34 21.72
N ASN A 5 6.93 -9.17 20.69
CA ASN A 5 7.53 -8.88 19.40
C ASN A 5 6.81 -7.63 18.86
N ARG A 6 7.55 -6.54 18.71
CA ARG A 6 6.99 -5.27 18.21
C ARG A 6 6.98 -5.34 16.69
N PHE A 7 5.97 -4.73 16.09
CA PHE A 7 5.94 -4.53 14.65
C PHE A 7 7.25 -3.90 14.15
N GLN A 8 7.83 -4.52 13.12
CA GLN A 8 8.96 -4.00 12.36
C GLN A 8 8.63 -4.14 10.88
N LEU A 9 8.78 -3.06 10.12
CA LEU A 9 8.53 -3.08 8.68
C LEU A 9 9.62 -3.90 7.97
N ASP A 10 9.23 -4.77 7.05
CA ASP A 10 10.16 -5.50 6.20
C ASP A 10 11.06 -4.54 5.40
N ALA A 11 12.36 -4.84 5.33
CA ALA A 11 13.35 -3.98 4.69
C ALA A 11 13.08 -3.72 3.20
N ARG A 12 12.47 -4.67 2.47
CA ARG A 12 12.10 -4.49 1.07
C ARG A 12 10.90 -3.54 0.94
N LEU A 13 9.89 -3.69 1.80
CA LEU A 13 8.80 -2.72 1.86
C LEU A 13 9.31 -1.32 2.20
N ALA A 14 10.29 -1.21 3.10
CA ALA A 14 10.92 0.07 3.43
C ALA A 14 11.70 0.68 2.25
N ALA A 15 12.39 -0.14 1.45
CA ALA A 15 13.18 0.32 0.30
C ALA A 15 12.31 0.69 -0.92
N ASP A 16 11.17 0.02 -1.08
CA ASP A 16 10.30 0.20 -2.24
C ASP A 16 9.14 1.16 -2.00
N SER A 17 8.92 1.61 -0.76
CA SER A 17 7.82 2.51 -0.45
C SER A 17 8.16 3.54 0.63
N VAL A 18 7.53 4.71 0.53
CA VAL A 18 7.71 5.82 1.48
C VAL A 18 6.53 5.88 2.44
N PHE A 19 6.81 6.09 3.72
CA PHE A 19 5.78 6.27 4.75
C PHE A 19 4.94 7.53 4.46
N VAL A 20 3.62 7.41 4.58
CA VAL A 20 2.68 8.52 4.42
C VAL A 20 2.06 8.90 5.76
N ALA A 21 1.43 7.92 6.42
CA ALA A 21 0.71 8.12 7.67
C ALA A 21 0.48 6.78 8.37
N ASP A 22 0.17 6.86 9.67
CA ASP A 22 -0.38 5.74 10.42
C ASP A 22 -1.91 5.82 10.40
N GLY A 23 -2.56 4.79 9.86
CA GLY A 23 -3.99 4.56 10.06
C GLY A 23 -4.28 3.88 11.41
N PRO A 24 -5.55 3.59 11.73
CA PRO A 24 -5.93 2.86 12.95
C PRO A 24 -5.16 1.56 13.19
N LEU A 25 -4.91 0.76 12.15
CA LEU A 25 -4.18 -0.51 12.23
C LEU A 25 -2.90 -0.48 11.39
N SER A 26 -2.92 0.11 10.21
CA SER A 26 -1.86 -0.06 9.21
C SER A 26 -1.00 1.18 9.01
N GLN A 27 0.29 0.99 8.70
CA GLN A 27 1.04 2.03 7.99
C GLN A 27 0.46 2.16 6.59
N VAL A 28 0.14 3.40 6.19
CA VAL A 28 -0.13 3.75 4.80
C VAL A 28 1.18 4.20 4.17
N ARG A 29 1.54 3.57 3.05
CA ARG A 29 2.79 3.82 2.34
C ARG A 29 2.51 4.11 0.87
N LEU A 30 3.29 4.98 0.27
CA LEU A 30 3.28 5.25 -1.18
C LEU A 30 4.34 4.35 -1.82
N MET A 31 3.95 3.47 -2.74
CA MET A 31 4.91 2.71 -3.54
C MET A 31 5.71 3.68 -4.42
N ASP A 32 7.03 3.56 -4.41
CA ASP A 32 7.92 4.39 -5.22
C ASP A 32 8.03 3.84 -6.65
N ASP A 33 6.89 3.82 -7.32
CA ASP A 33 6.75 3.48 -8.73
C ASP A 33 5.77 4.46 -9.38
N SER A 34 6.32 5.47 -10.06
CA SER A 34 5.56 6.58 -10.66
C SER A 34 4.68 6.18 -11.82
N ARG A 35 4.77 4.92 -12.29
CA ARG A 35 3.92 4.39 -13.35
C ARG A 35 2.47 4.26 -12.93
N PHE A 36 2.17 4.16 -11.63
CA PHE A 36 0.83 3.91 -11.12
C PHE A 36 0.53 4.73 -9.85
N PRO A 37 -0.69 5.24 -9.66
CA PRO A 37 -1.16 5.67 -8.34
C PRO A 37 -1.26 4.45 -7.42
N TRP A 38 -0.31 4.28 -6.49
CA TRP A 38 -0.16 3.02 -5.76
C TRP A 38 0.13 3.22 -4.26
N LEU A 39 -0.84 2.85 -3.43
CA LEU A 39 -0.69 2.78 -1.98
C LEU A 39 -0.52 1.34 -1.49
N VAL A 40 0.21 1.17 -0.39
CA VAL A 40 0.36 -0.10 0.31
C VAL A 40 0.00 0.09 1.77
N LEU A 41 -0.91 -0.75 2.27
CA LEU A 41 -1.24 -0.84 3.69
C LEU A 41 -0.44 -1.97 4.31
N VAL A 42 0.25 -1.70 5.41
CA VAL A 42 0.99 -2.70 6.17
C VAL A 42 0.46 -2.72 7.61
N PRO A 43 -0.38 -3.69 8.01
CA PRO A 43 -0.86 -3.80 9.38
C PRO A 43 0.29 -3.79 10.39
N ARG A 44 0.20 -2.95 11.42
CA ARG A 44 1.24 -2.83 12.46
C ARG A 44 1.12 -3.94 13.51
N VAL A 45 1.04 -5.18 13.05
CA VAL A 45 0.97 -6.40 13.88
C VAL A 45 2.23 -7.21 13.61
N ALA A 46 2.87 -7.72 14.65
CA ALA A 46 4.08 -8.51 14.49
C ALA A 46 3.77 -9.90 13.91
N ASP A 47 4.67 -10.41 13.09
CA ASP A 47 4.68 -11.80 12.57
C ASP A 47 3.41 -12.25 11.83
N VAL A 48 2.60 -11.32 11.32
CA VAL A 48 1.45 -11.65 10.46
C VAL A 48 1.88 -11.73 9.00
N SER A 49 1.45 -12.79 8.33
CA SER A 49 1.75 -13.04 6.92
C SER A 49 0.50 -13.09 6.06
N GLU A 50 -0.59 -13.61 6.62
CA GLU A 50 -1.86 -13.82 5.94
C GLU A 50 -2.97 -12.97 6.57
N TRP A 51 -4.00 -12.67 5.78
CA TRP A 51 -5.20 -11.98 6.29
C TRP A 51 -5.82 -12.71 7.50
N ILE A 52 -5.77 -14.05 7.48
CA ILE A 52 -6.33 -14.91 8.52
C ILE A 52 -5.49 -14.98 9.80
N ASP A 53 -4.28 -14.41 9.80
CA ASP A 53 -3.46 -14.28 11.02
C ASP A 53 -3.95 -13.11 11.90
N LEU A 54 -4.68 -12.15 11.31
CA LEU A 54 -5.30 -11.06 12.03
C LEU A 54 -6.55 -11.54 12.78
N ASP A 55 -6.77 -11.02 13.99
CA ASP A 55 -8.02 -11.25 14.69
C ASP A 55 -9.21 -10.58 13.98
N GLY A 56 -10.44 -11.01 14.29
CA GLY A 56 -11.63 -10.50 13.61
C GLY A 56 -11.84 -8.98 13.75
N SER A 57 -11.35 -8.35 14.82
CA SER A 57 -11.41 -6.89 14.99
C SER A 57 -10.40 -6.18 14.09
N GLN A 58 -9.18 -6.72 14.00
CA GLN A 58 -8.13 -6.23 13.12
C GLN A 58 -8.51 -6.40 11.64
N GLN A 59 -9.10 -7.52 11.24
CA GLN A 59 -9.60 -7.71 9.87
C GLN A 59 -10.66 -6.67 9.50
N ARG A 60 -11.58 -6.33 10.41
CA ARG A 60 -12.58 -5.29 10.19
C ARG A 60 -11.96 -3.90 10.08
N LEU A 61 -10.96 -3.59 10.90
CA LEU A 61 -10.20 -2.33 10.80
C LEU A 61 -9.46 -2.24 9.47
N LEU A 62 -8.74 -3.29 9.06
CA LEU A 62 -8.03 -3.34 7.78
C LEU A 62 -9.00 -3.16 6.60
N LEU A 63 -10.16 -3.83 6.64
CA LEU A 63 -11.20 -3.65 5.61
C LEU A 63 -11.70 -2.21 5.54
N ALA A 64 -11.92 -1.56 6.69
CA ALA A 64 -12.35 -0.16 6.74
C ALA A 64 -11.28 0.77 6.14
N GLU A 65 -10.00 0.57 6.49
CA GLU A 65 -8.87 1.31 5.91
C GLU A 65 -8.79 1.10 4.39
N ILE A 66 -8.86 -0.14 3.91
CA ILE A 66 -8.87 -0.47 2.48
C ILE A 66 -10.00 0.26 1.75
N ASN A 67 -11.21 0.24 2.31
CA ASN A 67 -12.36 0.90 1.70
C ASN A 67 -12.18 2.41 1.61
N GLN A 68 -11.75 3.06 2.70
CA GLN A 68 -11.53 4.50 2.73
C GLN A 68 -10.44 4.92 1.73
N LEU A 69 -9.28 4.27 1.76
CA LEU A 69 -8.17 4.61 0.87
C LEU A 69 -8.49 4.30 -0.59
N SER A 70 -9.26 3.25 -0.86
CA SER A 70 -9.74 2.94 -2.20
C SER A 70 -10.64 4.03 -2.76
N GLN A 71 -11.54 4.61 -1.95
CA GLN A 71 -12.39 5.73 -2.39
C GLN A 71 -11.55 6.97 -2.72
N LEU A 72 -10.54 7.27 -1.90
CA LEU A 72 -9.61 8.38 -2.15
C LEU A 72 -8.75 8.14 -3.41
N LEU A 73 -8.27 6.91 -3.62
CA LEU A 73 -7.48 6.55 -4.79
C LEU A 73 -8.30 6.58 -6.08
N ARG A 74 -9.59 6.24 -6.00
CA ARG A 74 -10.50 6.26 -7.16
C ARG A 74 -10.69 7.65 -7.76
N VAL A 75 -10.53 8.72 -6.97
CA VAL A 75 -10.71 10.10 -7.44
C VAL A 75 -9.39 10.76 -7.89
N GLU A 76 -8.27 10.05 -7.85
CA GLU A 76 -7.05 10.53 -8.50
C GLU A 76 -7.29 10.67 -10.03
N PRO A 77 -6.63 11.63 -10.69
CA PRO A 77 -6.76 11.82 -12.13
C PRO A 77 -6.54 10.52 -12.92
N GLU A 78 -7.33 10.35 -13.98
CA GLU A 78 -7.25 9.24 -14.94
C GLU A 78 -7.62 7.85 -14.40
N VAL A 79 -7.72 7.65 -13.09
CA VAL A 79 -8.09 6.34 -12.50
C VAL A 79 -9.53 5.97 -12.89
N THR A 80 -9.70 4.89 -13.64
CA THR A 80 -11.02 4.34 -14.01
C THR A 80 -11.34 3.01 -13.32
N LYS A 81 -10.32 2.33 -12.78
CA LYS A 81 -10.47 1.04 -12.10
C LYS A 81 -9.48 0.93 -10.94
N LEU A 82 -9.85 0.18 -9.90
CA LEU A 82 -8.93 -0.21 -8.83
C LEU A 82 -8.51 -1.67 -8.93
N ASN A 83 -7.28 -1.97 -8.55
CA ASN A 83 -6.82 -3.30 -8.17
C ASN A 83 -6.49 -3.32 -6.68
N ILE A 84 -6.95 -4.36 -6.00
CA ILE A 84 -6.71 -4.58 -4.57
C ILE A 84 -6.13 -5.99 -4.46
N GLY A 85 -5.00 -6.15 -3.78
CA GLY A 85 -4.35 -7.46 -3.66
C GLY A 85 -3.49 -7.59 -2.40
N ALA A 86 -3.67 -8.71 -1.69
CA ALA A 86 -2.74 -9.22 -0.70
C ALA A 86 -2.09 -10.47 -1.31
N LEU A 87 -0.81 -10.39 -1.68
CA LEU A 87 -0.10 -11.45 -2.40
C LEU A 87 0.95 -12.13 -1.52
N GLY A 88 2.00 -11.40 -1.16
CA GLY A 88 2.97 -11.88 -0.16
C GLY A 88 3.98 -12.95 -0.61
N ASN A 89 4.05 -13.30 -1.91
CA ASN A 89 4.97 -14.35 -2.39
C ASN A 89 6.46 -13.99 -2.24
N ILE A 90 6.81 -12.70 -2.34
CA ILE A 90 8.21 -12.21 -2.24
C ILE A 90 8.51 -11.66 -0.84
N VAL A 91 7.63 -10.83 -0.30
CA VAL A 91 7.70 -10.31 1.07
C VAL A 91 6.56 -10.94 1.86
N ARG A 92 6.88 -11.73 2.88
CA ARG A 92 5.89 -12.50 3.64
C ARG A 92 5.06 -11.66 4.59
N GLN A 93 5.60 -10.55 5.12
CA GLN A 93 4.85 -9.66 6.00
C GLN A 93 3.57 -9.21 5.32
N LEU A 94 2.42 -9.35 5.99
CA LEU A 94 1.12 -9.00 5.42
C LEU A 94 1.13 -7.54 4.96
N HIS A 95 0.77 -7.33 3.69
CA HIS A 95 0.56 -6.02 3.12
C HIS A 95 -0.49 -6.09 2.02
N VAL A 96 -1.24 -5.00 1.85
CA VAL A 96 -2.32 -4.90 0.87
C VAL A 96 -2.02 -3.77 -0.09
N HIS A 97 -1.95 -4.09 -1.38
CA HIS A 97 -1.77 -3.14 -2.45
C HIS A 97 -3.12 -2.55 -2.86
N LEU A 98 -3.18 -1.22 -2.98
CA LEU A 98 -4.27 -0.49 -3.64
C LEU A 98 -3.69 0.27 -4.83
N VAL A 99 -4.15 -0.06 -6.04
CA VAL A 99 -3.58 0.47 -7.28
C VAL A 99 -4.68 1.09 -8.14
N GLY A 100 -4.51 2.36 -8.50
CA GLY A 100 -5.30 3.05 -9.51
C GLY A 100 -4.87 2.61 -10.91
N ARG A 101 -5.84 2.25 -11.75
CA ARG A 101 -5.63 1.68 -13.09
C ARG A 101 -6.48 2.41 -14.12
N HIS A 102 -6.02 2.40 -15.37
CA HIS A 102 -6.77 2.91 -16.50
C HIS A 102 -6.34 2.26 -17.82
N PRO A 103 -7.20 2.24 -18.85
CA PRO A 103 -6.78 1.87 -20.20
C PRO A 103 -5.59 2.72 -20.66
N GLY A 104 -4.53 2.06 -21.14
CA GLY A 104 -3.31 2.74 -21.58
C GLY A 104 -2.26 2.95 -20.49
N ASP A 105 -2.52 2.56 -19.23
CA ASP A 105 -1.45 2.50 -18.23
C ASP A 105 -0.39 1.46 -18.60
N ALA A 106 0.79 1.57 -17.97
CA ALA A 106 1.98 0.80 -18.33
C ALA A 106 1.82 -0.74 -18.25
N ALA A 107 0.75 -1.26 -17.64
CA ALA A 107 0.51 -2.69 -17.51
C ALA A 107 -0.90 -3.12 -17.96
N TRP A 108 -1.73 -2.24 -18.52
CA TRP A 108 -3.11 -2.56 -18.89
C TRP A 108 -3.18 -3.60 -20.03
N PRO A 109 -4.10 -4.59 -20.01
CA PRO A 109 -5.08 -4.91 -18.96
C PRO A 109 -4.54 -5.88 -17.88
N GLY A 110 -3.26 -6.22 -17.94
CA GLY A 110 -2.61 -7.15 -17.02
C GLY A 110 -2.38 -6.58 -15.62
N PRO A 111 -1.87 -7.43 -14.71
CA PRO A 111 -1.46 -7.00 -13.37
C PRO A 111 -0.23 -6.09 -13.40
N VAL A 112 -0.13 -5.18 -12.43
CA VAL A 112 1.08 -4.34 -12.26
C VAL A 112 2.25 -5.12 -11.69
N TRP A 113 1.98 -6.16 -10.89
CA TRP A 113 3.00 -6.95 -10.22
C TRP A 113 3.83 -7.75 -11.24
N GLY A 114 5.14 -7.53 -11.26
CA GLY A 114 6.06 -8.17 -12.20
C GLY A 114 5.99 -7.64 -13.63
N SER A 115 5.21 -6.58 -13.90
CA SER A 115 5.12 -5.98 -15.23
C SER A 115 6.10 -4.82 -15.38
N GLY A 116 7.00 -4.90 -16.36
CA GLY A 116 7.94 -3.85 -16.71
C GLY A 116 8.97 -3.50 -15.61
N SER A 117 9.73 -2.44 -15.84
CA SER A 117 10.71 -1.91 -14.87
C SER A 117 10.11 -0.76 -14.06
N VAL A 118 10.40 -0.74 -12.75
CA VAL A 118 10.00 0.34 -11.84
C VAL A 118 10.54 1.68 -12.33
N GLN A 119 9.71 2.72 -12.32
CA GLN A 119 10.16 4.10 -12.54
C GLN A 119 10.04 4.85 -11.23
N ARG A 120 11.16 5.24 -10.64
CA ARG A 120 11.18 5.93 -9.34
C ARG A 120 10.74 7.38 -9.53
N PHE A 121 10.01 7.92 -8.55
CA PHE A 121 9.68 9.34 -8.57
C PHE A 121 10.95 10.19 -8.45
N ALA A 122 10.96 11.36 -9.10
CA ALA A 122 11.96 12.38 -8.76
C ALA A 122 11.80 12.78 -7.28
N PRO A 123 12.87 13.04 -6.52
CA PRO A 123 12.79 13.27 -5.07
C PRO A 123 11.77 14.33 -4.64
N ASP A 124 11.75 15.48 -5.32
CA ASP A 124 10.81 16.56 -5.01
C ASP A 124 9.37 16.15 -5.33
N THR A 125 9.14 15.43 -6.43
CA THR A 125 7.81 14.91 -6.78
C THR A 125 7.34 13.89 -5.74
N LEU A 126 8.23 12.99 -5.31
CA LEU A 126 7.93 11.98 -4.29
C LEU A 126 7.49 12.65 -2.99
N GLN A 127 8.25 13.64 -2.52
CA GLN A 127 7.95 14.38 -1.31
C GLN A 127 6.60 15.10 -1.41
N HIS A 128 6.31 15.76 -2.54
CA HIS A 128 5.02 16.40 -2.78
C HIS A 128 3.86 15.40 -2.79
N ARG A 129 4.02 14.23 -3.43
CA ARG A 129 2.98 13.18 -3.44
C ARG A 129 2.73 12.61 -2.05
N VAL A 130 3.79 12.37 -1.27
CA VAL A 130 3.67 11.91 0.13
C VAL A 130 2.92 12.95 0.97
N ALA A 131 3.28 14.23 0.86
CA ALA A 131 2.62 15.30 1.60
C ALA A 131 1.13 15.43 1.21
N ALA A 132 0.81 15.35 -0.09
CA ALA A 132 -0.56 15.40 -0.59
C ALA A 132 -1.41 14.23 -0.04
N TRP A 133 -0.86 13.01 -0.03
CA TRP A 133 -1.54 11.87 0.58
C TRP A 133 -1.71 12.01 2.09
N ALA A 134 -0.66 12.45 2.80
CA ALA A 134 -0.73 12.66 4.24
C ALA A 134 -1.80 13.70 4.61
N GLN A 135 -2.01 14.73 3.79
CA GLN A 135 -3.07 15.72 4.00
C GLN A 135 -4.48 15.13 3.80
N ARG A 136 -4.68 14.23 2.83
CA ARG A 136 -5.98 13.60 2.54
C ARG A 136 -6.40 12.56 3.58
N LEU A 137 -5.46 12.06 4.37
CA LEU A 137 -5.67 11.02 5.38
C LEU A 137 -5.87 11.58 6.80
N ARG A 138 -5.80 12.92 6.97
CA ARG A 138 -6.10 13.60 8.24
C ARG A 138 -7.59 13.81 8.45
#